data_AF-A0A948ZIA2-F1
#
_entry.id   AF-A0A948ZIA2-F1
#
_cell.length_a   1.000
_cell.length_b   1.000
_cell.length_c   1.000
_cell.angle_alpha   90.00
_cell.angle_beta   90.00
_cell.angle_gamma   90.00
#
_symmetry.space_group_name_H-M   'P 1'
#
loop_
_entity.id
_entity.type
_entity.pdbx_description
1 polymer ?
#
loop_
_entity_poly.entity_id
_entity_poly.type
_entity_poly.pdbx_seq_one_letter_code
_entity_poly.pdbx_strand_id
1 'polypeptide(L)'
;MSDYERIREKLRGKPFLIADADGSVRLANEASTLRAMHERGEFPSALILNVGEALRRFARLRGVEQEDHDFTLRDISLILGVSYLVAWQYVDKKIIEPSIRPFGGSGSGDVEGRFSWADAFAAGAIGTLRRYGFGSDVLRKIQPMFCEPRKRATRRREPAGRS
;
A
#
# COMPACT_ATOMS: atom_id res chain seq x y z
N MET A 1 -5.76 4.69 17.36
CA MET A 1 -6.10 5.25 16.03
C MET A 1 -5.88 4.17 15.00
N SER A 2 -6.96 3.77 14.35
CA SER A 2 -6.98 2.67 13.39
C SER A 2 -6.22 3.02 12.09
N ASP A 3 -5.91 2.03 11.25
CA ASP A 3 -5.20 2.28 9.98
C ASP A 3 -6.11 3.06 9.02
N TYR A 4 -7.42 2.77 9.00
CA TYR A 4 -8.41 3.55 8.26
C TYR A 4 -8.44 5.02 8.71
N GLU A 5 -8.54 5.29 10.01
CA GLU A 5 -8.58 6.66 10.54
C GLU A 5 -7.31 7.43 10.18
N ARG A 6 -6.14 6.78 10.31
CA ARG A 6 -4.85 7.39 9.99
C ARG A 6 -4.75 7.77 8.51
N ILE A 7 -5.11 6.84 7.61
CA ILE A 7 -5.09 7.11 6.17
C ILE A 7 -6.13 8.16 5.81
N ARG A 8 -7.34 8.08 6.38
CA ARG A 8 -8.41 9.06 6.16
C ARG A 8 -7.97 10.47 6.55
N GLU A 9 -7.30 10.65 7.69
CA GLU A 9 -6.79 11.96 8.10
C GLU A 9 -5.71 12.46 7.14
N LYS A 10 -4.77 11.59 6.72
CA LYS A 10 -3.77 11.93 5.70
C LYS A 10 -4.40 12.38 4.37
N LEU A 11 -5.50 11.74 3.98
CA LEU A 11 -6.22 12.03 2.73
C LEU A 11 -7.18 13.22 2.81
N ARG A 12 -7.49 13.73 4.00
CA ARG A 12 -8.52 14.77 4.23
C ARG A 12 -8.36 16.00 3.34
N GLY A 13 -7.12 16.47 3.15
CA GLY A 13 -6.81 17.60 2.28
C GLY A 13 -6.32 17.20 0.88
N LYS A 14 -5.98 15.93 0.66
CA LYS A 14 -5.35 15.45 -0.59
C LYS A 14 -5.88 14.04 -0.96
N PRO A 15 -7.16 13.92 -1.34
CA PRO A 15 -7.81 12.62 -1.53
C PRO A 15 -7.50 11.97 -2.89
N PHE A 16 -6.73 12.63 -3.76
CA PHE A 16 -6.39 12.12 -5.09
C PHE A 16 -4.94 11.67 -5.14
N LEU A 17 -4.68 10.53 -5.78
CA LEU A 17 -3.35 10.07 -6.16
C LEU A 17 -3.16 10.37 -7.63
N ILE A 18 -2.11 11.13 -7.96
CA ILE A 18 -1.72 11.43 -9.33
C ILE A 18 -0.41 10.70 -9.61
N ALA A 19 -0.37 9.91 -10.68
CA ALA A 19 0.82 9.29 -11.22
C ALA A 19 1.06 9.79 -12.65
N ASP A 20 2.13 10.53 -12.86
CA ASP A 20 2.47 11.11 -14.17
C ASP A 20 3.37 10.15 -14.97
N ALA A 21 3.38 10.31 -16.29
CA ALA A 21 4.16 9.46 -17.21
C ALA A 21 5.68 9.56 -17.00
N ASP A 22 6.16 10.64 -16.39
CA ASP A 22 7.55 10.81 -15.97
C ASP A 22 7.93 9.95 -14.74
N GLY A 23 6.96 9.22 -14.17
CA GLY A 23 7.13 8.37 -13.01
C GLY A 23 7.05 9.10 -11.68
N SER A 24 6.64 10.38 -11.66
CA SER A 24 6.30 11.10 -10.45
C SER A 24 4.94 10.63 -9.90
N VAL A 25 4.84 10.59 -8.57
CA VAL A 25 3.60 10.20 -7.88
C VAL A 25 3.39 11.14 -6.69
N ARG A 26 2.17 11.66 -6.54
CA ARG A 26 1.83 12.59 -5.45
C ARG A 26 0.38 12.46 -5.01
N LEU A 27 0.13 12.80 -3.74
CA LEU A 27 -1.22 13.09 -3.27
C LEU A 27 -1.56 14.55 -3.61
N ALA A 28 -2.78 14.77 -4.09
CA ALA A 28 -3.26 16.06 -4.57
C ALA A 28 -4.66 16.36 -4.00
N ASN A 29 -4.92 17.66 -3.82
CA ASN A 29 -6.26 18.17 -3.55
C ASN A 29 -7.07 18.29 -4.85
N GLU A 30 -8.33 18.66 -4.74
CA GLU A 30 -9.23 18.81 -5.90
C GLU A 30 -8.72 19.87 -6.88
N ALA A 31 -8.30 21.03 -6.41
CA ALA A 31 -7.79 22.10 -7.27
C ALA A 31 -6.54 21.69 -8.07
N SER A 32 -5.57 21.02 -7.45
CA SER A 32 -4.39 20.49 -8.12
C SER A 32 -4.74 19.36 -9.09
N THR A 33 -5.77 18.58 -8.78
CA THR A 33 -6.27 17.51 -9.67
C THR A 33 -6.92 18.09 -10.91
N LEU A 34 -7.78 19.10 -10.77
CA LEU A 34 -8.39 19.81 -11.89
C LEU A 34 -7.35 20.48 -12.78
N ARG A 35 -6.32 21.11 -12.20
CA ARG A 35 -5.19 21.65 -12.98
C ARG A 35 -4.48 20.55 -13.76
N ALA A 36 -4.14 19.43 -13.12
CA ALA A 36 -3.51 18.29 -13.78
C ALA A 36 -4.41 17.59 -14.83
N MET A 37 -5.73 17.82 -14.81
CA MET A 37 -6.64 17.40 -15.87
C MET A 37 -6.67 18.39 -17.03
N HIS A 38 -6.63 19.71 -16.74
CA HIS A 38 -6.67 20.78 -17.74
C HIS A 38 -5.33 20.98 -18.47
N GLU A 39 -4.20 20.71 -17.82
CA GLU A 39 -2.86 20.77 -18.42
C GLU A 39 -2.59 19.59 -19.36
N ARG A 40 -3.56 18.67 -19.55
CA ARG A 40 -3.44 17.56 -20.48
C ARG A 40 -3.65 18.04 -21.91
N GLY A 41 -2.65 17.81 -22.75
CA GLY A 41 -2.82 17.80 -24.21
C GLY A 41 -3.71 16.63 -24.67
N GLU A 42 -3.67 16.34 -25.97
CA GLU A 42 -4.51 15.34 -26.65
C GLU A 42 -4.41 13.90 -26.08
N PHE A 43 -3.36 13.58 -25.32
CA PHE A 43 -3.15 12.28 -24.69
C PHE A 43 -2.98 12.40 -23.17
N PRO A 44 -3.60 11.51 -22.36
CA PRO A 44 -3.48 11.56 -20.91
C PRO A 44 -2.06 11.20 -20.46
N SER A 45 -1.28 12.21 -20.09
CA SER A 45 0.08 12.08 -19.54
C SER A 45 0.11 11.65 -18.07
N ALA A 46 -1.05 11.49 -17.44
CA ALA A 46 -1.14 11.10 -16.03
C ALA A 46 -2.37 10.20 -15.76
N LEU A 47 -2.27 9.40 -14.71
CA LEU A 47 -3.38 8.67 -14.12
C LEU A 47 -3.78 9.33 -12.81
N ILE A 48 -5.07 9.57 -12.64
CA ILE A 48 -5.64 10.19 -11.43
C ILE A 48 -6.58 9.18 -10.79
N LEU A 49 -6.37 8.87 -9.51
CA LEU A 49 -7.21 7.97 -8.72
C LEU A 49 -7.78 8.72 -7.52
N ASN A 50 -9.09 8.65 -7.31
CA ASN A 50 -9.71 9.14 -6.07
C ASN A 50 -9.51 8.10 -4.96
N VAL A 51 -8.34 8.15 -4.31
CA VAL A 51 -7.96 7.20 -3.26
C VAL A 51 -8.75 7.43 -1.96
N GLY A 52 -9.29 8.63 -1.72
CA GLY A 52 -10.20 8.88 -0.61
C GLY A 52 -11.52 8.11 -0.74
N GLU A 53 -12.11 8.12 -1.93
CA GLU A 53 -13.29 7.29 -2.23
C GLU A 53 -12.95 5.80 -2.23
N ALA A 54 -11.80 5.43 -2.79
CA ALA A 54 -11.33 4.04 -2.77
C ALA A 54 -11.18 3.53 -1.32
N LEU A 55 -10.66 4.34 -0.40
CA LEU A 55 -10.52 4.00 1.02
C LEU A 55 -11.89 3.70 1.67
N ARG A 56 -12.88 4.56 1.41
CA ARG A 56 -14.25 4.36 1.93
C ARG A 56 -14.88 3.06 1.43
N ARG A 57 -14.62 2.69 0.18
CA ARG A 57 -15.11 1.43 -0.41
C ARG A 57 -14.35 0.23 0.14
N PHE A 58 -13.03 0.35 0.26
CA PHE A 58 -12.16 -0.71 0.75
C PHE A 58 -12.51 -1.13 2.19
N ALA A 59 -12.83 -0.17 3.07
CA ALA A 59 -13.30 -0.43 4.44
C ALA A 59 -14.65 -1.17 4.54
N ARG A 60 -15.37 -1.32 3.44
CA ARG A 60 -16.67 -2.02 3.38
C ARG A 60 -16.58 -3.35 2.62
N LEU A 61 -15.39 -3.76 2.18
CA LEU A 61 -15.22 -5.02 1.46
C LEU A 61 -15.23 -6.18 2.46
N ARG A 62 -16.07 -7.19 2.18
CA ARG A 62 -16.08 -8.44 2.95
C ARG A 62 -14.68 -9.05 3.00
N GLY A 63 -14.25 -9.44 4.20
CA GLY A 63 -12.90 -9.97 4.46
C GLY A 63 -11.85 -8.91 4.78
N VAL A 64 -12.19 -7.62 4.68
CA VAL A 64 -11.31 -6.47 4.98
C VAL A 64 -11.95 -5.56 6.06
N GLU A 65 -13.16 -5.89 6.51
CA GLU A 65 -13.97 -5.09 7.44
C GLU A 65 -13.36 -5.00 8.85
N GLN A 66 -12.50 -5.96 9.22
CA GLN A 66 -11.83 -5.98 10.51
C GLN A 66 -10.41 -5.44 10.37
N GLU A 67 -10.16 -4.25 10.91
CA GLU A 67 -8.86 -3.57 10.81
C GLU A 67 -7.71 -4.26 11.56
N ASP A 68 -8.04 -5.16 12.50
CA ASP A 68 -7.08 -6.00 13.22
C ASP A 68 -6.68 -7.27 12.43
N HIS A 69 -7.19 -7.44 11.20
CA HIS A 69 -6.88 -8.58 10.36
C HIS A 69 -5.50 -8.42 9.68
N ASP A 70 -4.60 -9.36 9.95
CA ASP A 70 -3.33 -9.50 9.25
C ASP A 70 -3.54 -10.20 7.91
N PHE A 71 -3.03 -9.61 6.83
CA PHE A 71 -3.09 -10.19 5.49
C PHE A 71 -1.86 -11.05 5.21
N THR A 72 -2.07 -12.18 4.52
CA THR A 72 -1.00 -13.01 3.96
C THR A 72 -0.54 -12.47 2.61
N LEU A 73 0.59 -12.98 2.10
CA LEU A 73 0.98 -12.65 0.73
C LEU A 73 -0.04 -13.15 -0.31
N ARG A 74 -0.75 -14.23 -0.02
CA ARG A 74 -1.82 -14.73 -0.90
C ARG A 74 -2.94 -13.70 -0.99
N ASP A 75 -3.38 -13.14 0.13
CA ASP A 75 -4.42 -12.10 0.14
C ASP A 75 -3.95 -10.85 -0.61
N ILE A 76 -2.72 -10.42 -0.36
CA ILE A 76 -2.09 -9.30 -1.07
C ILE A 76 -2.00 -9.56 -2.58
N SER A 77 -1.70 -10.79 -3.02
CA SER A 77 -1.65 -11.13 -4.44
C SER A 77 -3.01 -10.98 -5.13
N LEU A 78 -4.09 -11.33 -4.43
CA LEU A 78 -5.46 -11.16 -4.92
C LEU A 78 -5.82 -9.68 -5.04
N ILE A 79 -5.46 -8.87 -4.05
CA ILE A 79 -5.69 -7.41 -4.05
C ILE A 79 -4.89 -6.72 -5.16
N LEU A 80 -3.63 -7.10 -5.35
CA LEU A 80 -2.78 -6.63 -6.45
C LEU A 80 -3.33 -7.05 -7.82
N GLY A 81 -4.12 -8.13 -7.89
CA GLY A 81 -4.57 -8.74 -9.13
C GLY A 81 -3.42 -9.41 -9.90
N VAL A 82 -2.51 -10.08 -9.19
CA VAL A 82 -1.35 -10.79 -9.76
C VAL A 82 -1.23 -12.20 -9.18
N SER A 83 -0.44 -13.06 -9.83
CA SER A 83 -0.16 -14.39 -9.26
C SER A 83 0.70 -14.27 -8.00
N TYR A 84 0.63 -15.29 -7.14
CA TYR A 84 1.44 -15.36 -5.93
C TYR A 84 2.95 -15.19 -6.21
N LEU A 85 3.45 -15.79 -7.30
CA LEU A 85 4.85 -15.66 -7.70
C LEU A 85 5.24 -14.22 -8.05
N VAL A 86 4.36 -13.48 -8.73
CA VAL A 86 4.59 -12.06 -9.04
C VAL A 86 4.53 -11.22 -7.77
N ALA A 87 3.61 -11.53 -6.85
CA ALA A 87 3.57 -10.86 -5.54
C ALA A 87 4.86 -11.11 -4.74
N TRP A 88 5.43 -12.33 -4.80
CA TRP A 88 6.73 -12.62 -4.19
C TRP A 88 7.86 -11.78 -4.80
N GLN A 89 7.89 -11.64 -6.13
CA GLN A 89 8.84 -10.75 -6.81
C GLN A 89 8.68 -9.28 -6.39
N TYR A 90 7.46 -8.84 -6.06
CA TYR A 90 7.22 -7.48 -5.59
C TYR A 90 7.78 -7.25 -4.19
N VAL A 91 7.71 -8.27 -3.33
CA VAL A 91 8.35 -8.26 -2.02
C VAL A 91 9.88 -8.19 -2.17
N ASP A 92 10.45 -9.04 -3.02
CA ASP A 92 11.90 -9.05 -3.29
C ASP A 92 12.40 -7.70 -3.83
N LYS A 93 11.65 -7.11 -4.76
CA LYS A 93 11.92 -5.78 -5.34
C LYS A 93 11.55 -4.60 -4.44
N LYS A 94 11.10 -4.82 -3.21
CA LYS A 94 10.70 -3.77 -2.26
C LYS A 94 9.58 -2.86 -2.76
N ILE A 95 8.70 -3.39 -3.63
CA ILE A 95 7.49 -2.69 -4.10
C ILE A 95 6.40 -2.72 -3.02
N ILE A 96 6.30 -3.85 -2.31
CA ILE A 96 5.44 -4.00 -1.15
C ILE A 96 6.18 -4.77 -0.07
N GLU A 97 6.11 -4.31 1.18
CA GLU A 97 6.78 -4.93 2.30
C GLU A 97 5.79 -5.19 3.44
N PRO A 98 5.81 -6.36 4.07
CA PRO A 98 4.92 -6.64 5.20
C PRO A 98 5.28 -5.78 6.42
N SER A 99 4.35 -4.95 6.88
CA SER A 99 4.58 -4.02 7.99
C SER A 99 4.34 -4.62 9.39
N ILE A 100 3.65 -5.76 9.49
CA ILE A 100 3.38 -6.44 10.77
C ILE A 100 4.48 -7.44 11.09
N ARG A 101 4.85 -8.27 10.12
CA ARG A 101 5.89 -9.29 10.28
C ARG A 101 6.68 -9.46 8.98
N PRO A 102 8.00 -9.21 8.97
CA PRO A 102 8.83 -9.48 7.80
C PRO A 102 8.85 -10.98 7.46
N PHE A 103 9.15 -11.29 6.20
CA PHE A 103 9.52 -12.65 5.82
C PHE A 103 10.84 -13.03 6.51
N GLY A 104 10.90 -14.24 7.07
CA GLY A 104 12.09 -14.78 7.72
C GLY A 104 12.31 -14.38 9.18
N GLY A 105 13.09 -15.20 9.89
CA GLY A 105 13.48 -15.04 11.30
C GLY A 105 14.50 -16.10 11.72
N SER A 106 15.37 -15.78 12.68
CA SER A 106 16.38 -16.70 13.23
C SER A 106 15.72 -17.76 14.12
N GLY A 107 15.18 -18.81 13.51
CA GLY A 107 14.53 -19.92 14.20
C GLY A 107 13.70 -20.79 13.25
N SER A 108 14.37 -21.67 12.51
CA SER A 108 13.88 -22.95 11.95
C SER A 108 12.40 -23.08 11.50
N GLY A 109 11.87 -22.10 10.76
CA GLY A 109 10.57 -22.24 10.10
C GLY A 109 10.38 -21.19 9.01
N ASP A 110 9.67 -21.56 7.94
CA ASP A 110 9.21 -20.65 6.89
C ASP A 110 8.20 -19.65 7.50
N VAL A 111 8.72 -18.55 8.04
CA VAL A 111 7.88 -17.51 8.62
C VAL A 111 7.30 -16.67 7.50
N GLU A 112 6.00 -16.88 7.25
CA GLU A 112 5.21 -16.08 6.32
C GLU A 112 5.10 -14.63 6.80
N GLY A 113 5.35 -13.69 5.89
CA GLY A 113 5.20 -12.27 6.13
C GLY A 113 3.73 -11.88 6.35
N ARG A 114 3.50 -10.92 7.24
CA ARG A 114 2.16 -10.42 7.59
C ARG A 114 2.04 -8.93 7.30
N PHE A 115 1.01 -8.60 6.54
CA PHE A 115 0.73 -7.26 6.03
C PHE A 115 -0.41 -6.65 6.83
N SER A 116 -0.33 -5.35 7.09
CA SER A 116 -1.42 -4.65 7.76
C SER A 116 -2.55 -4.29 6.81
N TRP A 117 -3.64 -3.80 7.37
CA TRP A 117 -4.72 -3.22 6.61
C TRP A 117 -4.26 -2.05 5.70
N ALA A 118 -3.34 -1.20 6.19
CA ALA A 118 -2.73 -0.14 5.37
C ALA A 118 -1.92 -0.68 4.19
N ASP A 119 -1.17 -1.77 4.40
CA ASP A 119 -0.42 -2.45 3.32
C ASP A 119 -1.38 -2.99 2.25
N ALA A 120 -2.49 -3.60 2.69
CA ALA A 120 -3.53 -4.12 1.82
C ALA A 120 -4.21 -3.00 1.00
N PHE A 121 -4.49 -1.85 1.61
CA PHE A 121 -5.00 -0.69 0.89
C PHE A 121 -3.98 -0.17 -0.15
N ALA A 122 -2.71 -0.05 0.23
CA ALA A 122 -1.65 0.35 -0.69
C ALA A 122 -1.49 -0.64 -1.86
N ALA A 123 -1.63 -1.94 -1.61
CA ALA A 123 -1.61 -2.99 -2.62
C ALA A 123 -2.69 -2.75 -3.71
N GLY A 124 -3.89 -2.30 -3.33
CA GLY A 124 -4.94 -1.98 -4.29
C GLY A 124 -4.57 -0.82 -5.23
N ALA A 125 -3.90 0.21 -4.71
CA ALA A 125 -3.37 1.30 -5.53
C ALA A 125 -2.23 0.84 -6.44
N ILE A 126 -1.30 0.02 -5.92
CA ILE A 126 -0.20 -0.58 -6.70
C ILE A 126 -0.75 -1.43 -7.85
N GLY A 127 -1.71 -2.31 -7.58
CA GLY A 127 -2.35 -3.16 -8.58
C GLY A 127 -3.03 -2.35 -9.68
N THR A 128 -3.66 -1.24 -9.31
CA THR A 128 -4.27 -0.31 -10.27
C THR A 128 -3.22 0.34 -11.16
N LEU A 129 -2.18 0.95 -10.59
CA LEU A 129 -1.11 1.57 -11.38
C LEU A 129 -0.41 0.56 -12.29
N ARG A 130 -0.17 -0.66 -11.82
CA ARG A 130 0.41 -1.72 -12.65
C ARG A 130 -0.45 -2.03 -13.88
N ARG A 131 -1.78 -2.08 -13.76
CA ARG A 131 -2.70 -2.31 -14.90
C ARG A 131 -2.62 -1.21 -15.94
N TYR A 132 -2.22 0.00 -15.56
CA TYR A 132 -1.97 1.13 -16.45
C TYR A 132 -0.53 1.21 -16.96
N GLY A 133 0.30 0.18 -16.72
CA GLY A 133 1.65 0.08 -17.30
C GLY A 133 2.75 0.79 -16.51
N PHE A 134 2.48 1.28 -15.30
CA PHE A 134 3.52 1.91 -14.48
C PHE A 134 4.57 0.89 -14.01
N GLY A 135 5.84 1.23 -14.17
CA GLY A 135 6.99 0.39 -13.82
C GLY A 135 7.30 0.35 -12.33
N SER A 136 8.15 -0.60 -11.92
CA SER A 136 8.47 -0.88 -10.51
C SER A 136 8.96 0.34 -9.71
N ASP A 137 9.67 1.29 -10.33
CA ASP A 137 10.14 2.51 -9.66
C ASP A 137 9.01 3.43 -9.20
N VAL A 138 7.93 3.47 -9.97
CA VAL A 138 6.71 4.21 -9.62
C VAL A 138 5.95 3.46 -8.53
N LEU A 139 5.80 2.14 -8.69
CA LEU A 139 5.05 1.30 -7.76
C LEU A 139 5.67 1.29 -6.35
N ARG A 140 7.00 1.34 -6.24
CA ARG A 140 7.73 1.44 -4.95
C ARG A 140 7.37 2.68 -4.13
N LYS A 141 6.91 3.75 -4.78
CA LYS A 141 6.58 5.02 -4.10
C LYS A 141 5.23 4.96 -3.39
N ILE A 142 4.38 3.97 -3.69
CA ILE A 142 2.97 3.97 -3.28
C ILE A 142 2.78 3.58 -1.82
N GLN A 143 3.37 2.46 -1.39
CA GLN A 143 3.19 1.99 -0.03
C GLN A 143 3.62 3.03 1.02
N PRO A 144 4.79 3.71 0.90
CA PRO A 144 5.19 4.76 1.83
C PRO A 144 4.24 5.97 1.90
N MET A 145 3.39 6.18 0.89
CA MET A 145 2.40 7.27 0.91
C MET A 145 1.29 6.99 1.91
N PHE A 146 0.94 5.73 2.14
CA PHE A 146 -0.15 5.32 3.04
C PHE A 146 0.36 4.72 4.35
N CYS A 147 1.50 4.04 4.30
CA CYS A 147 2.11 3.36 5.45
C CYS A 147 3.19 4.25 6.04
N GLU A 148 3.17 4.47 7.35
CA GLU A 148 4.31 5.11 8.01
C GLU A 148 5.51 4.15 8.03
N PRO A 149 6.75 4.63 7.87
CA PRO A 149 7.92 3.85 8.20
C PRO A 149 7.90 3.57 9.70
N ARG A 150 7.44 2.38 10.11
CA ARG A 150 7.50 2.00 11.52
C ARG A 150 8.97 1.95 11.94
N LYS A 151 9.34 2.77 12.94
CA LYS A 151 10.53 2.53 13.76
C LYS A 151 10.47 1.06 14.17
N ARG A 152 11.47 0.26 13.79
CA ARG A 152 11.56 -1.16 14.17
C ARG A 152 11.25 -1.24 15.66
N ALA A 153 10.09 -1.80 16.00
CA ALA A 153 9.79 -2.13 17.37
C ALA A 153 10.79 -3.23 17.74
N THR A 154 11.91 -2.84 18.33
CA THR A 154 12.74 -3.73 19.12
C THR A 154 11.84 -4.23 20.23
N ARG A 155 11.13 -5.35 19.98
CA ARG A 155 10.67 -6.20 21.07
C ARG A 155 11.93 -6.59 21.81
N ARG A 156 12.26 -5.88 22.90
CA ARG A 156 13.07 -6.44 23.97
C ARG A 156 12.40 -7.76 24.29
N ARG A 157 13.06 -8.86 23.94
CA ARG A 157 12.76 -10.15 24.54
C ARG A 157 13.01 -9.92 26.03
N GLU A 158 11.95 -9.78 26.81
CA GLU A 158 12.08 -10.07 28.23
C GLU A 158 12.61 -11.50 28.30
N PRO A 159 13.77 -11.72 28.93
CA PRO A 159 14.20 -13.08 29.16
C PRO A 159 13.13 -13.72 30.03
N ALA A 160 12.56 -14.82 29.54
CA ALA A 160 11.90 -15.78 30.39
C ALA A 160 12.98 -16.36 31.33
N GLY A 161 13.28 -15.65 32.42
CA GLY A 161 13.97 -16.16 33.58
C GLY A 161 12.90 -16.43 34.63
N ARG A 162 12.46 -17.68 34.81
CA ARG A 162 13.13 -18.76 35.57
C ARG A 162 13.40 -18.36 37.02
N SER A 163 12.45 -18.61 37.90
CA SER A 163 12.50 -19.62 38.99
C SER A 163 11.40 -19.31 39.99
#